data_AF-A0A0U1LP01-F1
#
_entry.id   AF-A0A0U1LP01-F1
#
_cell.length_a   1.000
_cell.length_b   1.000
_cell.length_c   1.000
_cell.angle_alpha   90.00
_cell.angle_beta   90.00
_cell.angle_gamma   90.00
#
_symmetry.space_group_name_H-M   'P 1'
#
loop_
_entity.id
_entity.type
_entity.pdbx_description
1 polymer ?
#
loop_
_entity_poly.entity_id
_entity_poly.type
_entity_poly.pdbx_seq_one_letter_code
_entity_poly.pdbx_strand_id
1 'polypeptide(L)'
;MADVYLVPKHVEDQTSDISLLVERYKTTRLTALQLDPGAFGSTYAREIQFTYEIWLSRLLNPLSKTLVSVGTAIPSPAEPVDLTHQEWLGTAIIFGPKALSKTNSSSLWTTYTRDNFNEPPDLLAVKDTNAIYMITGVFVHPSYRRRGRGKRLIQTAVHVATEEAKRAGASKITVLLEIESENQAADRLYESAGFSAVDRHGASRRGMLWEANLAAS
;
A
#
# COMPACT_ATOMS: atom_id res chain seq x y z
N MET A 1 8.39 14.68 -12.97
CA MET A 1 8.76 15.00 -11.58
C MET A 1 8.14 13.93 -10.69
N ALA A 2 8.94 13.32 -9.80
CA ALA A 2 8.41 12.37 -8.82
C ALA A 2 7.55 13.15 -7.83
N ASP A 3 6.28 12.74 -7.65
CA ASP A 3 5.32 13.32 -6.71
C ASP A 3 4.80 12.26 -5.74
N VAL A 4 5.48 11.11 -5.67
CA VAL A 4 5.18 9.97 -4.82
C VAL A 4 6.43 9.59 -4.04
N TYR A 5 6.29 9.48 -2.72
CA TYR A 5 7.40 9.25 -1.79
C TYR A 5 7.06 8.12 -0.83
N LEU A 6 8.08 7.38 -0.40
CA LEU A 6 7.97 6.40 0.66
C LEU A 6 8.07 7.14 2.01
N VAL A 7 7.12 6.90 2.91
CA VAL A 7 7.18 7.46 4.27
C VAL A 7 8.26 6.70 5.06
N PRO A 8 9.22 7.41 5.70
CA PRO A 8 10.28 6.76 6.45
C PRO A 8 9.73 5.99 7.66
N LYS A 9 10.33 4.82 7.93
CA LYS A 9 10.02 3.97 9.09
C LYS A 9 10.90 4.26 10.30
N HIS A 10 12.04 4.91 10.07
CA HIS A 10 12.95 5.38 11.09
C HIS A 10 13.18 6.86 10.81
N VAL A 11 12.97 7.70 11.82
CA VAL A 11 13.40 9.10 11.77
C VAL A 11 14.60 9.17 12.70
N GLU A 12 15.79 9.37 12.12
CA GLU A 12 17.07 9.29 12.83
C GLU A 12 17.20 10.37 13.92
N ASP A 13 16.42 11.45 13.83
CA ASP A 13 16.41 12.55 14.77
C ASP A 13 14.97 12.96 15.15
N GLN A 14 14.68 12.93 16.45
CA GLN A 14 13.53 13.54 17.15
C GLN A 14 12.15 12.83 17.07
N THR A 15 11.65 12.44 18.25
CA THR A 15 10.27 11.96 18.53
C THR A 15 9.17 12.88 17.97
N SER A 16 9.47 14.16 17.72
CA SER A 16 8.55 15.14 17.14
C SER A 16 8.17 14.79 15.70
N ASP A 17 9.13 14.39 14.86
CA ASP A 17 8.89 14.19 13.43
C ASP A 17 8.04 12.94 13.17
N ILE A 18 8.26 11.87 13.93
CA ILE A 18 7.39 10.70 13.84
C ILE A 18 5.95 11.02 14.27
N SER A 19 5.78 11.88 15.29
CA SER A 19 4.46 12.31 15.74
C SER A 19 3.74 13.11 14.65
N LEU A 20 4.44 13.99 13.94
CA LEU A 20 3.90 14.73 12.80
C LEU A 20 3.53 13.81 11.64
N LEU A 21 4.35 12.82 11.30
CA LEU A 21 4.03 11.83 10.27
C LEU A 21 2.79 11.00 10.65
N VAL A 22 2.66 10.63 11.93
CA VAL A 22 1.48 9.93 12.45
C VAL A 22 0.22 10.77 12.27
N GLU A 23 0.26 12.06 12.62
CA GLU A 23 -0.87 12.97 12.43
C GLU A 23 -1.20 13.20 10.94
N ARG A 24 -0.19 13.26 10.05
CA ARG A 24 -0.41 13.31 8.59
C ARG A 24 -1.09 12.05 8.08
N TYR A 25 -0.63 10.88 8.51
CA TYR A 25 -1.23 9.61 8.14
C TYR A 25 -2.68 9.50 8.62
N LYS A 26 -2.93 9.81 9.89
CA LYS A 26 -4.28 9.85 10.49
C LYS A 26 -5.20 10.81 9.73
N THR A 27 -4.78 12.05 9.52
CA THR A 27 -5.58 13.07 8.83
C THR A 27 -5.96 12.64 7.42
N THR A 28 -5.00 12.13 6.67
CA THR A 28 -5.21 11.68 5.28
C THR A 28 -6.14 10.46 5.24
N ARG A 29 -5.95 9.51 6.15
CA ARG A 29 -6.78 8.30 6.25
C ARG A 29 -8.22 8.62 6.62
N LEU A 30 -8.44 9.48 7.62
CA LEU A 30 -9.77 9.89 8.05
C LEU A 30 -10.49 10.69 6.95
N THR A 31 -9.77 11.57 6.25
CA THR A 31 -10.29 12.28 5.08
C THR A 31 -10.73 11.31 3.98
N ALA A 32 -9.93 10.29 3.70
CA ALA A 32 -10.28 9.26 2.72
C ALA A 32 -11.57 8.51 3.10
N LEU A 33 -11.72 8.15 4.38
CA LEU A 33 -12.93 7.48 4.90
C LEU A 33 -14.18 8.35 4.87
N GLN A 34 -14.05 9.68 4.93
CA GLN A 34 -15.18 10.60 4.80
C GLN A 34 -15.58 10.82 3.34
N LEU A 35 -14.59 11.02 2.47
CA LEU A 35 -14.83 11.36 1.06
C LEU A 35 -15.19 10.16 0.20
N ASP A 36 -14.76 8.96 0.60
CA ASP A 36 -14.95 7.73 -0.20
C ASP A 36 -15.19 6.50 0.71
N PRO A 37 -16.22 6.50 1.58
CA PRO A 37 -16.43 5.44 2.56
C PRO A 37 -16.62 4.05 1.94
N GLY A 38 -17.18 3.97 0.73
CA GLY A 38 -17.38 2.70 0.00
C GLY A 38 -16.09 2.08 -0.56
N ALA A 39 -14.98 2.83 -0.61
CA ALA A 39 -13.70 2.33 -1.10
C ALA A 39 -12.85 1.62 -0.03
N PHE A 40 -13.31 1.56 1.23
CA PHE A 40 -12.53 1.03 2.34
C PHE A 40 -13.31 0.01 3.16
N GLY A 41 -12.62 -1.04 3.63
CA GLY A 41 -13.16 -2.01 4.58
C GLY A 41 -13.28 -1.50 6.03
N SER A 42 -13.20 -0.18 6.27
CA SER A 42 -13.40 0.45 7.58
C SER A 42 -14.19 1.74 7.45
N THR A 43 -14.52 2.39 8.57
CA THR A 43 -15.35 3.60 8.58
C THR A 43 -14.71 4.73 9.38
N TYR A 44 -15.02 5.97 9.02
CA TYR A 44 -14.58 7.16 9.76
C TYR A 44 -14.97 7.07 11.25
N ALA A 45 -16.23 6.71 11.53
CA ALA A 45 -16.75 6.61 12.90
C ALA A 45 -15.99 5.61 13.78
N ARG A 46 -15.42 4.56 13.17
CA ARG A 46 -14.55 3.60 13.85
C ARG A 46 -13.14 4.15 14.03
N GLU A 47 -12.51 4.60 12.95
CA GLU A 47 -11.08 4.93 12.98
C GLU A 47 -10.79 6.25 13.72
N ILE A 48 -11.74 7.19 13.81
CA ILE A 48 -11.57 8.45 14.58
C ILE A 48 -11.33 8.21 16.07
N GLN A 49 -11.76 7.05 16.59
CA GLN A 49 -11.61 6.67 17.99
C GLN A 49 -10.26 6.01 18.29
N PHE A 50 -9.44 5.75 17.27
CA PHE A 50 -8.14 5.14 17.47
C PHE A 50 -7.17 6.06 18.19
N THR A 51 -6.45 5.48 19.15
CA THR A 51 -5.41 6.18 19.91
C THR A 51 -4.18 6.44 19.04
N TYR A 52 -3.29 7.31 19.53
CA TYR A 52 -2.01 7.60 18.89
C TYR A 52 -1.19 6.32 18.63
N GLU A 53 -1.17 5.37 19.58
CA GLU A 53 -0.42 4.12 19.49
C GLU A 53 -0.93 3.20 18.37
N ILE A 54 -2.24 3.22 18.11
CA ILE A 54 -2.82 2.48 16.97
C ILE A 54 -2.37 3.10 15.65
N TRP A 55 -2.33 4.43 15.55
CA TRP A 55 -1.85 5.12 14.35
C TRP A 55 -0.34 4.93 14.14
N LEU A 56 0.43 5.04 15.21
CA LEU A 56 1.87 4.80 15.22
C LEU A 56 2.20 3.36 14.80
N SER A 57 1.54 2.36 15.38
CA SER A 57 1.78 0.95 15.04
C SER A 57 1.43 0.64 13.59
N ARG A 58 0.37 1.24 13.03
CA ARG A 58 0.05 1.13 11.60
C ARG A 58 1.12 1.77 10.72
N LEU A 59 1.55 2.98 11.05
CA LEU A 59 2.56 3.69 10.26
C LEU A 59 3.92 2.99 10.30
N LEU A 60 4.29 2.44 11.46
CA LEU A 60 5.56 1.75 11.69
C LEU A 60 5.50 0.24 11.49
N ASN A 61 4.37 -0.31 11.03
CA ASN A 61 4.22 -1.74 10.82
C ASN A 61 5.35 -2.23 9.88
N PRO A 62 6.16 -3.23 10.30
CA PRO A 62 7.36 -3.67 9.58
C PRO A 62 7.04 -4.39 8.26
N LEU A 63 5.84 -4.95 8.12
CA LEU A 63 5.37 -5.59 6.89
C LEU A 63 4.89 -4.57 5.87
N SER A 64 4.44 -3.41 6.33
CA SER A 64 3.83 -2.39 5.47
C SER A 64 4.85 -1.35 4.98
N LYS A 65 4.59 -0.77 3.82
CA LYS A 65 5.27 0.41 3.29
C LYS A 65 4.19 1.40 2.86
N THR A 66 4.25 2.61 3.42
CA THR A 66 3.27 3.67 3.13
C THR A 66 3.84 4.59 2.06
N LEU A 67 3.17 4.68 0.93
CA LEU A 67 3.49 5.62 -0.14
C LEU A 67 2.49 6.77 -0.12
N VAL A 68 3.01 7.98 -0.29
CA VAL A 68 2.21 9.21 -0.27
C VAL A 68 2.46 10.00 -1.53
N SER A 69 1.39 10.51 -2.12
CA SER A 69 1.50 11.52 -3.18
C SER A 69 1.37 12.90 -2.55
N VAL A 70 2.31 13.80 -2.83
CA VAL A 70 2.28 15.18 -2.30
C VAL A 70 2.03 16.18 -3.43
N GLY A 71 1.73 17.42 -3.07
CA GLY A 71 1.71 18.54 -4.02
C GLY A 71 3.01 18.62 -4.81
N THR A 72 3.04 19.35 -5.92
CA THR A 72 4.30 19.62 -6.62
C THR A 72 5.21 20.43 -5.69
N ALA A 73 5.96 19.74 -4.84
CA ALA A 73 7.22 20.24 -4.35
C ALA A 73 8.03 20.52 -5.61
N ILE A 74 8.45 21.77 -5.82
CA ILE A 74 9.56 22.02 -6.73
C ILE A 74 10.71 21.26 -6.07
N PRO A 75 11.16 20.12 -6.62
CA PRO A 75 12.23 19.39 -5.97
C PRO A 75 13.46 20.28 -6.10
N SER A 76 13.93 20.86 -5.00
CA SER A 76 15.32 21.27 -4.95
C SER A 76 16.13 19.98 -5.11
N PRO A 77 17.01 19.86 -6.11
CA PRO A 77 17.81 18.64 -6.33
C PRO A 77 18.67 18.25 -5.12
N ALA A 78 18.80 19.14 -4.13
CA ALA A 78 19.68 19.00 -2.99
C ALA A 78 18.99 18.59 -1.68
N GLU A 79 17.65 18.65 -1.57
CA GLU A 79 16.97 18.48 -0.28
C GLU A 79 15.90 17.38 -0.32
N PRO A 80 15.85 16.49 0.69
CA PRO A 80 14.76 15.55 0.88
C PRO A 80 13.42 16.29 0.98
N VAL A 81 12.35 15.70 0.44
CA VAL A 81 11.01 16.26 0.59
C VAL A 81 10.55 16.09 2.03
N ASP A 82 10.22 17.20 2.67
CA ASP A 82 9.64 17.20 4.01
C ASP A 82 8.19 16.67 4.00
N LEU A 83 8.02 15.40 4.38
CA LEU A 83 6.71 14.77 4.45
C LEU A 83 5.90 15.15 5.71
N THR A 84 6.51 15.84 6.68
CA THR A 84 5.86 16.25 7.94
C THR A 84 4.98 17.49 7.74
N HIS A 85 5.39 18.44 6.88
CA HIS A 85 4.63 19.66 6.61
C HIS A 85 3.86 19.64 5.28
N GLN A 86 4.25 18.79 4.33
CA GLN A 86 3.56 18.68 3.04
C GLN A 86 2.17 18.08 3.16
N GLU A 87 1.24 18.57 2.33
CA GLU A 87 -0.09 17.97 2.20
C GLU A 87 0.00 16.63 1.46
N TRP A 88 -0.56 15.57 2.05
CA TRP A 88 -0.66 14.27 1.42
C TRP A 88 -1.95 14.19 0.60
N LEU A 89 -1.80 14.26 -0.71
CA LEU A 89 -2.89 14.28 -1.69
C LEU A 89 -3.40 12.89 -2.04
N GLY A 90 -2.68 11.84 -1.64
CA GLY A 90 -3.07 10.45 -1.86
C GLY A 90 -2.15 9.48 -1.15
N THR A 91 -2.62 8.25 -0.98
CA THR A 91 -1.93 7.18 -0.27
C THR A 91 -2.03 5.86 -1.02
N ALA A 92 -1.04 5.00 -0.86
CA ALA A 92 -1.14 3.57 -1.13
C ALA A 92 -0.28 2.84 -0.09
N ILE A 93 -0.77 1.73 0.46
CA ILE A 93 -0.03 0.92 1.42
C ILE A 93 0.25 -0.41 0.76
N ILE A 94 1.51 -0.83 0.73
CA ILE A 94 1.89 -2.16 0.25
C ILE A 94 2.44 -3.00 1.40
N PHE A 95 1.88 -4.19 1.58
CA PHE A 95 2.29 -5.17 2.57
C PHE A 95 3.13 -6.26 1.91
N GLY A 96 4.18 -6.70 2.59
CA GLY A 96 5.01 -7.83 2.20
C GLY A 96 6.51 -7.60 2.38
N PRO A 97 7.32 -8.60 2.00
CA PRO A 97 6.90 -9.83 1.34
C PRO A 97 6.37 -10.89 2.32
N LYS A 98 5.54 -11.80 1.79
CA LYS A 98 5.28 -13.12 2.37
C LYS A 98 5.62 -14.21 1.36
N ALA A 99 6.22 -15.30 1.80
CA ALA A 99 6.47 -16.45 0.93
C ALA A 99 5.16 -17.21 0.67
N LEU A 100 4.91 -17.59 -0.57
CA LEU A 100 3.82 -18.52 -0.87
C LEU A 100 4.13 -19.89 -0.24
N SER A 101 3.31 -20.32 0.73
CA SER A 101 3.50 -21.62 1.38
C SER A 101 3.45 -22.76 0.36
N LYS A 102 4.47 -23.64 0.38
CA LYS A 102 4.54 -24.83 -0.48
C LYS A 102 3.53 -25.91 -0.07
N THR A 103 3.02 -25.89 1.17
CA THR A 103 2.20 -26.97 1.75
C THR A 103 0.70 -26.75 1.62
N ASN A 104 0.25 -25.53 1.39
CA ASN A 104 -1.16 -25.20 1.19
C ASN A 104 -1.32 -24.46 -0.14
N SER A 105 -1.70 -25.17 -1.22
CA SER A 105 -2.03 -24.56 -2.51
C SER A 105 -3.36 -23.79 -2.48
N SER A 106 -3.93 -23.54 -1.31
CA SER A 106 -5.21 -22.88 -1.13
C SER A 106 -5.05 -21.39 -1.43
N SER A 107 -5.02 -21.00 -2.70
CA SER A 107 -5.22 -19.64 -3.20
C SER A 107 -4.22 -18.57 -2.68
N LEU A 108 -3.57 -17.85 -3.59
CA LEU A 108 -2.68 -16.70 -3.27
C LEU A 108 -3.34 -15.72 -2.28
N TRP A 109 -4.66 -15.61 -2.34
CA TRP A 109 -5.50 -14.74 -1.53
C TRP A 109 -5.60 -15.13 -0.05
N THR A 110 -5.17 -16.33 0.36
CA THR A 110 -5.07 -16.70 1.78
C THR A 110 -3.76 -16.28 2.42
N THR A 111 -2.78 -15.84 1.62
CA THR A 111 -1.47 -15.39 2.12
C THR A 111 -1.61 -14.19 3.06
N TYR A 112 -2.54 -13.29 2.74
CA TYR A 112 -2.91 -12.15 3.58
C TYR A 112 -4.32 -12.36 4.09
N THR A 113 -4.45 -12.51 5.41
CA THR A 113 -5.73 -12.51 6.11
C THR A 113 -5.75 -11.31 7.05
N ARG A 114 -6.95 -10.92 7.50
CA ARG A 114 -7.09 -9.77 8.42
C ARG A 114 -6.20 -9.87 9.66
N ASP A 115 -5.88 -11.08 10.08
CA ASP A 115 -5.18 -11.34 11.33
C ASP A 115 -3.65 -11.33 11.18
N ASN A 116 -3.12 -11.39 9.95
CA ASN A 116 -1.69 -11.63 9.73
C ASN A 116 -0.93 -10.43 9.12
N PHE A 117 -1.58 -9.26 9.05
CA PHE A 117 -0.97 -8.02 8.52
C PHE A 117 0.11 -7.40 9.43
N ASN A 118 0.25 -7.87 10.67
CA ASN A 118 1.20 -7.32 11.66
C ASN A 118 2.43 -8.21 11.88
N GLU A 119 2.52 -9.35 11.22
CA GLU A 119 3.68 -10.24 11.30
C GLU A 119 4.87 -9.61 10.55
N PRO A 120 6.08 -9.57 11.14
CA PRO A 120 7.25 -9.07 10.44
C PRO A 120 7.55 -9.94 9.19
N PRO A 121 8.12 -9.35 8.12
CA PRO A 121 8.46 -10.11 6.93
C PRO A 121 9.57 -11.14 7.23
N ASP A 122 9.40 -12.37 6.76
CA ASP A 122 10.45 -13.40 6.74
C ASP A 122 11.14 -13.40 5.37
N LEU A 123 12.19 -12.59 5.25
CA LEU A 123 12.94 -12.45 4.00
C LEU A 123 13.68 -13.74 3.61
N LEU A 124 14.03 -14.60 4.58
CA LEU A 124 14.71 -15.86 4.30
C LEU A 124 13.73 -16.88 3.70
N ALA A 125 12.50 -16.93 4.19
CA ALA A 125 11.45 -17.78 3.64
C ALA A 125 11.10 -17.41 2.18
N VAL A 126 11.34 -16.16 1.79
CA VAL A 126 11.03 -15.65 0.45
C VAL A 126 12.07 -16.06 -0.60
N LYS A 127 13.31 -16.33 -0.19
CA LYS A 127 14.40 -16.71 -1.10
C LYS A 127 14.03 -17.94 -1.96
N ASP A 128 14.26 -17.84 -3.26
CA ASP A 128 13.94 -18.85 -4.27
C ASP A 128 12.44 -19.22 -4.36
N THR A 129 11.55 -18.43 -3.75
CA THR A 129 10.08 -18.64 -3.78
C THR A 129 9.34 -17.52 -4.52
N ASN A 130 8.00 -17.64 -4.59
CA ASN A 130 7.12 -16.55 -5.01
C ASN A 130 6.86 -15.58 -3.84
N ALA A 131 7.41 -14.37 -3.93
CA ALA A 131 7.17 -13.28 -3.00
C ALA A 131 5.79 -12.65 -3.26
N ILE A 132 4.88 -12.77 -2.30
CA ILE A 132 3.53 -12.24 -2.38
C ILE A 132 3.46 -10.91 -1.63
N TYR A 133 2.92 -9.90 -2.30
CA TYR A 133 2.65 -8.58 -1.77
C TYR A 133 1.15 -8.26 -1.89
N MET A 134 0.66 -7.33 -1.09
CA MET A 134 -0.71 -6.84 -1.18
C MET A 134 -0.76 -5.32 -1.06
N ILE A 135 -1.35 -4.66 -2.04
CA ILE A 135 -1.65 -3.23 -1.98
C ILE A 135 -3.04 -3.04 -1.37
N THR A 136 -3.15 -2.11 -0.42
CA THR A 136 -4.41 -1.68 0.19
C THR A 136 -4.40 -0.17 0.42
N GLY A 137 -5.54 0.39 0.86
CA GLY A 137 -5.64 1.80 1.29
C GLY A 137 -5.28 2.81 0.20
N VAL A 138 -5.61 2.47 -1.06
CA VAL A 138 -5.36 3.33 -2.22
C VAL A 138 -6.36 4.48 -2.21
N PHE A 139 -5.85 5.71 -2.17
CA PHE A 139 -6.67 6.92 -2.16
C PHE A 139 -5.97 8.05 -2.92
N VAL A 140 -6.75 8.87 -3.61
CA VAL A 140 -6.32 10.19 -4.07
C VAL A 140 -7.46 11.15 -3.79
N HIS A 141 -7.16 12.30 -3.19
CA HIS A 141 -8.14 13.32 -2.88
C HIS A 141 -8.86 13.76 -4.17
N PRO A 142 -10.21 13.88 -4.18
CA PRO A 142 -11.02 14.14 -5.37
C PRO A 142 -10.50 15.29 -6.25
N SER A 143 -10.11 16.41 -5.66
CA SER A 143 -9.57 17.60 -6.37
C SER A 143 -8.29 17.35 -7.16
N TYR A 144 -7.60 16.23 -6.91
CA TYR A 144 -6.32 15.86 -7.52
C TYR A 144 -6.39 14.55 -8.33
N ARG A 145 -7.57 13.95 -8.47
CA ARG A 145 -7.81 12.77 -9.32
C ARG A 145 -7.64 13.11 -10.80
N ARG A 146 -7.58 12.07 -11.64
CA ARG A 146 -7.46 12.17 -13.12
C ARG A 146 -6.20 12.89 -13.63
N ARG A 147 -5.16 13.02 -12.79
CA ARG A 147 -3.84 13.58 -13.14
C ARG A 147 -2.70 12.54 -13.08
N GLY A 148 -3.07 11.25 -13.18
CA GLY A 148 -2.13 10.12 -13.11
C GLY A 148 -1.55 9.78 -11.73
N ARG A 149 -1.93 10.51 -10.66
CA ARG A 149 -1.41 10.29 -9.29
C ARG A 149 -1.65 8.89 -8.76
N GLY A 150 -2.87 8.37 -8.93
CA GLY A 150 -3.21 7.00 -8.51
C GLY A 150 -2.34 5.96 -9.22
N LYS A 151 -2.12 6.13 -10.53
CA LYS A 151 -1.27 5.21 -11.31
C LYS A 151 0.17 5.26 -10.82
N ARG A 152 0.71 6.46 -10.56
CA ARG A 152 2.06 6.62 -10.00
C ARG A 152 2.19 5.99 -8.62
N LEU A 153 1.21 6.17 -7.72
CA LEU A 153 1.19 5.50 -6.41
C LEU A 153 1.32 3.98 -6.54
N ILE A 154 0.51 3.36 -7.40
CA ILE A 154 0.55 1.91 -7.63
C ILE A 154 1.88 1.47 -8.26
N GLN A 155 2.34 2.16 -9.29
CA GLN A 155 3.59 1.81 -9.97
C GLN A 155 4.80 1.97 -9.05
N THR A 156 4.85 3.01 -8.21
CA THR A 156 5.91 3.17 -7.21
C THR A 156 5.83 2.08 -6.13
N ALA A 157 4.62 1.70 -5.69
CA ALA A 157 4.46 0.60 -4.74
C ALA A 157 4.98 -0.73 -5.30
N VAL A 158 4.63 -1.03 -6.56
CA VAL A 158 5.13 -2.21 -7.28
C VAL A 158 6.66 -2.17 -7.44
N HIS A 159 7.22 -1.01 -7.77
CA HIS A 159 8.67 -0.85 -7.87
C HIS A 159 9.36 -1.12 -6.52
N VAL A 160 8.86 -0.55 -5.42
CA VAL A 160 9.40 -0.80 -4.06
C VAL A 160 9.36 -2.29 -3.71
N ALA A 161 8.24 -2.97 -3.96
CA ALA A 161 8.14 -4.41 -3.74
C ALA A 161 9.10 -5.22 -4.62
N THR A 162 9.29 -4.81 -5.87
CA THR A 162 10.19 -5.49 -6.80
C THR A 162 11.64 -5.39 -6.32
N GLU A 163 12.09 -4.20 -5.94
CA GLU A 163 13.46 -4.00 -5.44
C GLU A 163 13.74 -4.76 -4.15
N GLU A 164 12.75 -4.82 -3.24
CA GLU A 164 12.88 -5.60 -2.00
C GLU A 164 12.93 -7.10 -2.26
N ALA A 165 12.03 -7.62 -3.10
CA ALA A 165 11.99 -9.04 -3.43
C ALA A 165 13.25 -9.51 -4.18
N LYS A 166 13.77 -8.68 -5.09
CA LYS A 166 15.06 -8.92 -5.77
C LYS A 166 16.20 -9.00 -4.76
N ARG A 167 16.27 -8.06 -3.82
CA ARG A 167 17.26 -8.10 -2.72
C ARG A 167 17.11 -9.32 -1.81
N ALA A 168 15.88 -9.80 -1.61
CA ALA A 168 15.60 -11.02 -0.86
C ALA A 168 15.88 -12.32 -1.66
N GLY A 169 16.21 -12.22 -2.95
CA GLY A 169 16.46 -13.38 -3.80
C GLY A 169 15.21 -14.19 -4.15
N ALA A 170 14.04 -13.54 -4.25
CA ALA A 170 12.81 -14.19 -4.71
C ALA A 170 12.95 -14.68 -6.17
N SER A 171 12.30 -15.80 -6.52
CA SER A 171 12.29 -16.32 -7.89
C SER A 171 11.11 -15.79 -8.72
N LYS A 172 10.02 -15.42 -8.05
CA LYS A 172 8.82 -14.79 -8.65
C LYS A 172 8.28 -13.72 -7.70
N ILE A 173 7.62 -12.70 -8.26
CA ILE A 173 6.94 -11.67 -7.49
C ILE A 173 5.48 -11.62 -7.94
N THR A 174 4.56 -11.61 -6.98
CA THR A 174 3.14 -11.41 -7.21
C THR A 174 2.62 -10.28 -6.33
N VAL A 175 2.01 -9.27 -6.93
CA VAL A 175 1.37 -8.17 -6.20
C VAL A 175 -0.15 -8.31 -6.32
N LEU A 176 -0.82 -8.34 -5.19
CA LEU A 176 -2.26 -8.53 -5.06
C LEU A 176 -2.96 -7.21 -4.72
N LEU A 177 -4.20 -7.08 -5.17
CA LEU A 177 -5.12 -5.98 -4.85
C LEU A 177 -6.52 -6.56 -4.60
N GLU A 178 -7.18 -6.09 -3.55
CA GLU A 178 -8.59 -6.38 -3.26
C GLU A 178 -9.42 -5.11 -3.44
N ILE A 179 -10.48 -5.19 -4.25
CA ILE A 179 -11.40 -4.08 -4.51
C ILE A 179 -12.76 -4.47 -3.99
N GLU A 180 -13.41 -3.61 -3.20
CA GLU A 180 -14.83 -3.78 -2.89
C GLU A 180 -15.66 -3.71 -4.19
N SER A 181 -16.57 -4.68 -4.37
CA SER A 181 -17.32 -4.87 -5.61
C SER A 181 -18.27 -3.71 -5.83
N GLU A 182 -17.84 -2.70 -6.61
CA GLU A 182 -18.60 -1.58 -7.20
C GLU A 182 -17.68 -0.41 -7.64
N ASN A 183 -16.35 -0.48 -7.42
CA ASN A 183 -15.43 0.62 -7.75
C ASN A 183 -14.90 0.59 -9.20
N GLN A 184 -15.75 0.92 -10.18
CA GLN A 184 -15.35 0.95 -11.62
C GLN A 184 -14.19 1.89 -11.95
N ALA A 185 -13.95 2.92 -11.12
CA ALA A 185 -12.82 3.82 -11.29
C ALA A 185 -11.49 3.12 -10.93
N ALA A 186 -11.52 2.19 -9.98
CA ALA A 186 -10.38 1.40 -9.56
C ALA A 186 -10.01 0.35 -10.60
N ASP A 187 -10.98 -0.31 -11.24
CA ASP A 187 -10.72 -1.32 -12.30
C ASP A 187 -9.84 -0.74 -13.42
N ARG A 188 -10.29 0.37 -14.04
CA ARG A 188 -9.53 1.07 -15.08
C ARG A 188 -8.15 1.55 -14.61
N LEU A 189 -8.05 1.95 -13.35
CA LEU A 189 -6.78 2.39 -12.77
C LEU A 189 -5.81 1.21 -12.72
N TYR A 190 -6.22 0.06 -12.20
CA TYR A 190 -5.36 -1.10 -12.01
C TYR A 190 -4.99 -1.77 -13.33
N GLU A 191 -5.90 -1.87 -14.29
CA GLU A 191 -5.57 -2.27 -15.68
C GLU A 191 -4.48 -1.38 -16.26
N SER A 192 -4.66 -0.05 -16.15
CA SER A 192 -3.69 0.91 -16.68
C SER A 192 -2.33 0.85 -15.96
N ALA A 193 -2.28 0.26 -14.77
CA ALA A 193 -1.09 0.05 -13.97
C ALA A 193 -0.46 -1.35 -14.19
N GLY A 194 -1.05 -2.20 -15.04
CA GLY A 194 -0.52 -3.51 -15.42
C GLY A 194 -1.08 -4.70 -14.63
N PHE A 195 -2.16 -4.51 -13.87
CA PHE A 195 -2.85 -5.60 -13.19
C PHE A 195 -3.91 -6.22 -14.09
N SER A 196 -4.23 -7.49 -13.85
CA SER A 196 -5.33 -8.20 -14.48
C SER A 196 -6.32 -8.71 -13.44
N ALA A 197 -7.62 -8.65 -13.76
CA ALA A 197 -8.66 -9.24 -12.92
C ALA A 197 -8.52 -10.77 -12.91
N VAL A 198 -8.72 -11.37 -11.74
CA VAL A 198 -8.64 -12.83 -11.55
C VAL A 198 -9.95 -13.32 -10.95
N ASP A 199 -10.50 -14.38 -11.53
CA ASP A 199 -11.75 -14.95 -11.05
C ASP A 199 -11.55 -15.67 -9.71
N ARG A 200 -12.42 -15.38 -8.75
CA ARG A 200 -12.34 -15.92 -7.40
C ARG A 200 -13.05 -17.26 -7.40
N HIS A 201 -12.39 -18.33 -7.84
CA HIS A 201 -12.96 -19.68 -7.78
C HIS A 201 -13.47 -19.99 -6.35
N GLY A 202 -14.78 -19.91 -6.14
CA GLY A 202 -15.47 -20.47 -4.97
C GLY A 202 -15.74 -19.60 -3.74
N ALA A 203 -15.44 -18.30 -3.71
CA ALA A 203 -15.74 -17.46 -2.52
C ALA A 203 -16.86 -16.44 -2.78
N SER A 204 -18.00 -16.67 -2.12
CA SER A 204 -19.19 -15.84 -2.15
C SER A 204 -18.93 -14.40 -1.64
N ARG A 205 -19.28 -13.43 -2.49
CA ARG A 205 -19.76 -12.06 -2.17
C ARG A 205 -18.88 -11.19 -1.24
N ARG A 206 -17.79 -10.67 -1.80
CA ARG A 206 -17.44 -9.24 -1.82
C ARG A 206 -16.12 -9.07 -2.57
N GLY A 207 -16.13 -8.24 -3.60
CA GLY A 207 -14.93 -7.73 -4.26
C GLY A 207 -14.31 -8.52 -5.42
N MET A 208 -13.64 -7.77 -6.31
CA MET A 208 -12.84 -8.29 -7.43
C MET A 208 -11.36 -8.29 -7.04
N LEU A 209 -10.64 -9.32 -7.45
CA LEU A 209 -9.25 -9.55 -7.11
C LEU A 209 -8.37 -9.28 -8.32
N TRP A 210 -7.22 -8.64 -8.10
CA TRP A 210 -6.33 -8.19 -9.17
C TRP A 210 -4.89 -8.59 -8.87
N GLU A 211 -4.22 -9.16 -9.86
CA GLU A 211 -2.83 -9.58 -9.73
C GLU A 211 -1.92 -8.97 -10.80
N ALA A 212 -0.68 -8.70 -10.40
CA ALA A 212 0.42 -8.42 -11.30
C ALA A 212 1.53 -9.44 -11.02
N ASN A 213 1.92 -10.20 -12.05
CA ASN A 213 3.02 -11.15 -12.00
C ASN A 213 4.26 -10.50 -12.62
N LEU A 214 5.37 -10.47 -11.88
CA LEU A 214 6.61 -9.83 -12.31
C LEU A 214 7.76 -10.82 -12.32
N ALA A 215 8.67 -10.66 -13.28
CA ALA A 215 9.92 -11.40 -13.31
C ALA A 215 10.88 -10.85 -12.24
N ALA A 216 11.57 -11.75 -11.53
CA ALA A 216 12.58 -11.37 -10.55
C ALA A 216 13.95 -11.05 -11.18
N SER A 217 14.15 -11.34 -12.47
CA SER A 217 15.35 -11.02 -13.24
C SER A 217 15.40 -9.54 -13.62
#